data_AF-A0A098LFC4-F1
#
_entry.id   AF-A0A098LFC4-F1
#
_cell.length_a   1.000
_cell.length_b   1.000
_cell.length_c   1.000
_cell.angle_alpha   90.00
_cell.angle_beta   90.00
_cell.angle_gamma   90.00
#
_symmetry.space_group_name_H-M   'P 1'
#
loop_
_entity.id
_entity.type
_entity.pdbx_description
1 polymer ?
#
loop_
_entity_poly.entity_id
_entity_poly.type
_entity_poly.pdbx_seq_one_letter_code
_entity_poly.pdbx_strand_id
1 'polypeptide(L)' 'MLEYSIHILEKVSFDKSLFEKELNKSINLLSPQETLQLEKWVEFNYGEKFPEIIKNFKNLNYLSYN' A
#
# COMPACT_ATOMS: atom_id res chain seq x y z
N MET A 1 -0.14 -4.97 -12.45
CA MET A 1 -1.20 -4.85 -11.41
C MET A 1 -1.02 -3.62 -10.52
N LEU A 2 0.16 -2.97 -10.56
CA LEU A 2 0.47 -1.76 -9.81
C LEU A 2 -0.48 -0.59 -10.08
N GLU A 3 -0.66 -0.18 -11.34
CA GLU A 3 -1.52 0.96 -11.71
C GLU A 3 -2.97 0.77 -11.25
N TYR A 4 -3.49 -0.45 -11.35
CA TYR A 4 -4.80 -0.80 -10.83
C TYR A 4 -4.88 -0.62 -9.31
N SER A 5 -3.87 -1.09 -8.57
CA SER A 5 -3.82 -0.94 -7.12
C SER A 5 -3.75 0.53 -6.71
N ILE A 6 -2.94 1.33 -7.41
CA ILE A 6 -2.85 2.79 -7.21
C ILE A 6 -4.21 3.45 -7.42
N HIS A 7 -4.88 3.18 -8.54
CA HIS A 7 -6.19 3.76 -8.85
C HIS A 7 -7.26 3.42 -7.79
N ILE A 8 -7.25 2.18 -7.28
CA ILE A 8 -8.15 1.79 -6.20
C ILE A 8 -7.82 2.55 -4.92
N LEU A 9 -6.55 2.63 -4.53
CA LEU A 9 -6.10 3.34 -3.33
C LEU A 9 -6.46 4.82 -3.36
N GLU A 10 -6.30 5.49 -4.50
CA GLU A 10 -6.72 6.87 -4.69
C GLU A 10 -8.23 7.02 -4.44
N LYS A 11 -9.04 6.15 -5.04
CA LYS A 11 -10.49 6.16 -4.88
C LYS A 11 -10.96 5.92 -3.46
N VAL A 12 -10.27 5.06 -2.70
CA VAL A 12 -10.68 4.71 -1.33
C VAL A 12 -9.98 5.55 -0.26
N SER A 13 -9.06 6.44 -0.64
CA SER A 13 -8.25 7.24 0.29
C SER A 13 -9.04 8.21 1.19
N PHE A 14 -10.35 8.38 0.96
CA PHE A 14 -11.24 9.14 1.84
C PHE A 14 -11.60 8.38 3.12
N ASP A 15 -11.53 7.06 3.13
CA ASP A 15 -11.84 6.20 4.28
C ASP A 15 -10.60 5.44 4.74
N LYS A 16 -10.20 5.67 6.00
CA LYS A 16 -8.99 5.07 6.59
C LYS A 16 -9.04 3.53 6.53
N SER A 17 -10.18 2.94 6.88
CA SER A 17 -10.35 1.49 6.97
C SER A 17 -10.37 0.83 5.60
N LEU A 18 -11.01 1.48 4.62
CA LEU A 18 -11.06 0.97 3.26
C LEU A 18 -9.69 1.08 2.58
N PHE A 19 -8.99 2.19 2.80
CA PHE A 19 -7.61 2.38 2.32
C PHE A 19 -6.68 1.28 2.85
N GLU A 20 -6.66 1.03 4.17
CA GLU A 20 -5.84 -0.02 4.76
C GLU A 20 -6.19 -1.40 4.20
N LYS A 21 -7.48 -1.69 4.01
CA LYS A 21 -7.93 -2.97 3.45
C LYS A 21 -7.44 -3.18 2.01
N GLU A 22 -7.56 -2.18 1.14
CA GLU A 22 -7.11 -2.29 -0.25
C GLU A 22 -5.57 -2.30 -0.35
N LEU A 23 -4.88 -1.57 0.52
CA LEU A 23 -3.42 -1.57 0.58
C LEU A 23 -2.86 -2.94 1.01
N ASN A 24 -3.50 -3.61 1.97
CA ASN A 24 -3.07 -4.94 2.36
C ASN A 24 -3.36 -5.99 1.27
N LYS A 25 -4.44 -5.81 0.49
CA LYS A 25 -4.74 -6.71 -0.65
C LYS A 25 -3.70 -6.62 -1.75
N SER A 26 -3.13 -5.44 -2.00
CA SER A 26 -2.16 -5.28 -3.09
C SER A 26 -0.90 -6.12 -2.89
N ILE A 27 -0.51 -6.46 -1.65
CA ILE A 27 0.63 -7.35 -1.37
C ILE A 27 0.50 -8.69 -2.11
N ASN A 28 -0.72 -9.25 -2.16
CA ASN A 28 -0.96 -10.53 -2.83
C ASN A 28 -1.18 -10.41 -4.35
N LEU A 29 -1.43 -9.19 -4.84
CA LEU A 29 -1.75 -8.91 -6.25
C LEU A 29 -0.52 -8.48 -7.04
N LEU A 30 0.50 -7.98 -6.36
CA LEU A 30 1.67 -7.37 -6.96
C LEU A 30 2.88 -8.31 -6.90
N SER A 31 3.72 -8.23 -7.92
CA SER A 31 5.06 -8.81 -7.86
C SER A 31 5.91 -8.13 -6.77
N PRO A 32 7.03 -8.73 -6.33
CA PRO A 32 7.96 -8.10 -5.40
C PRO A 32 8.39 -6.69 -5.82
N GLN A 33 8.71 -6.52 -7.09
CA GLN A 33 9.16 -5.26 -7.68
C GLN A 33 8.04 -4.22 -7.67
N GLU A 34 6.82 -4.60 -8.07
CA GLU A 34 5.66 -3.71 -8.02
C GLU A 34 5.30 -3.33 -6.58
N THR A 35 5.44 -4.25 -5.62
CA THR A 35 5.15 -3.96 -4.21
C THR A 35 6.12 -2.93 -3.63
N LEU A 36 7.41 -3.01 -3.98
CA LEU A 36 8.39 -1.97 -3.63
C LEU A 36 8.08 -0.61 -4.29
N GLN A 37 7.57 -0.61 -5.53
CA GLN A 37 7.13 0.62 -6.19
C GLN A 37 5.90 1.20 -5.50
N LEU A 38 4.94 0.36 -5.13
CA LEU A 38 3.75 0.76 -4.40
C LEU A 38 4.11 1.34 -3.03
N GLU A 39 5.02 0.71 -2.30
CA GLU A 39 5.49 1.17 -0.98
C GLU A 39 5.99 2.62 -1.04
N LYS A 40 6.87 2.92 -1.99
CA LYS A 40 7.39 4.28 -2.20
C LYS A 40 6.28 5.26 -2.56
N TRP A 41 5.35 4.83 -3.39
CA TRP A 41 4.24 5.67 -3.82
C TRP A 41 3.27 5.98 -2.67
N VAL A 42 2.90 5.00 -1.83
CA VAL A 42 2.00 5.25 -0.69
C VAL A 42 2.66 6.08 0.40
N GLU A 43 3.96 5.89 0.64
CA GLU A 43 4.71 6.74 1.56
C GLU A 43 4.74 8.19 1.09
N PHE A 44 5.01 8.43 -0.19
CA PHE A 44 5.06 9.78 -0.74
C PHE A 44 3.69 10.49 -0.71
N ASN A 45 2.60 9.80 -1.07
CA ASN A 45 1.29 10.43 -1.22
C ASN A 45 0.45 10.45 0.07
N TYR A 46 0.65 9.48 0.96
CA TYR A 46 -0.19 9.29 2.14
C TYR A 46 0.59 9.16 3.45
N GLY A 47 1.91 9.31 3.44
CA GLY A 47 2.80 9.25 4.61
C GLY A 47 2.32 10.10 5.78
N GLU A 48 1.94 11.34 5.50
CA GLU A 48 1.45 12.27 6.52
C GLU A 48 0.01 11.96 6.95
N LYS A 49 -0.83 11.48 6.03
CA LYS A 49 -2.25 11.22 6.28
C LYS A 49 -2.46 9.93 7.07
N PHE A 50 -1.69 8.89 6.77
CA PHE A 50 -1.85 7.54 7.29
C PHE A 50 -0.52 6.92 7.75
N PRO A 51 0.23 7.57 8.66
CA PRO A 51 1.59 7.16 9.04
C PRO A 51 1.64 5.75 9.65
N GLU A 52 0.67 5.40 10.50
CA GLU A 52 0.60 4.08 11.14
C GLU A 52 0.31 2.96 10.14
N ILE A 53 -0.59 3.20 9.18
CA ILE A 53 -0.95 2.22 8.14
C ILE A 53 0.28 1.95 7.26
N ILE A 54 1.02 2.99 6.86
CA ILE A 54 2.20 2.85 6.01
C ILE A 54 3.32 2.12 6.75
N LYS A 55 3.53 2.43 8.03
CA LYS A 55 4.48 1.71 8.88
C LYS A 55 4.14 0.21 8.96
N ASN A 56 2.87 -0.12 9.16
CA ASN A 56 2.42 -1.51 9.23
C ASN A 56 2.58 -2.23 7.88
N PHE A 57 2.21 -1.57 6.78
CA PHE A 57 2.38 -2.09 5.42
C PHE A 57 3.85 -2.42 5.12
N LYS A 58 4.77 -1.51 5.44
CA LYS A 58 6.22 -1.74 5.30
C LYS A 58 6.68 -2.98 6.05
N ASN A 59 6.29 -3.11 7.32
CA ASN A 59 6.66 -4.26 8.14
C ASN A 59 6.15 -5.58 7.55
N LEU A 60 4.91 -5.61 7.05
CA LEU A 60 4.34 -6.79 6.38
C LEU A 60 5.09 -7.13 5.09
N ASN A 61 5.46 -6.12 4.30
CA ASN A 61 6.21 -6.30 3.06
C ASN A 61 7.59 -6.93 3.35
N TYR A 62 8.32 -6.44 4.37
CA TYR A 62 9.62 -7.02 4.76
C TYR A 62 9.53 -8.47 5.24
N LEU A 63 8.46 -8.85 5.95
CA LEU A 63 8.25 -10.24 6.38
C LEU A 63 7.92 -11.18 5.22
N SER A 64 7.41 -10.66 4.10
CA SER A 64 6.99 -11.47 2.94
C SER A 64 8.17 -11.92 2.05
N TYR A 65 9.37 -11.38 2.26
CA TYR A 65 10.59 -11.74 1.51
C TYR A 65 11.62 -12.54 2.31
N ASN A 66 11.29 -12.95 3.54
CA ASN A 66 12.09 -13.87 4.35
C ASN A 66 11.40 -15.24 4.41
#